data_AF-A0AAN8X5C4-F1
#
_entry.id   AF-A0AAN8X5C4-F1
#
_cell.length_a   1.000
_cell.length_b   1.000
_cell.length_c   1.000
_cell.angle_alpha   90.00
_cell.angle_beta   90.00
_cell.angle_gamma   90.00
#
_symmetry.space_group_name_H-M   'P 1'
#
loop_
_entity.id
_entity.type
_entity.pdbx_description
1 polymer ?
#
loop_
_entity_poly.entity_id
_entity_poly.type
_entity_poly.pdbx_seq_one_letter_code
_entity_poly.pdbx_strand_id
1 'polypeptide(L)'
;SRALMLATDVAARGLDIPNIQHVIHYQTPRTAESYVHRSGRTARACQEGLSVLFIDPTEISKYRQLCNTLNRSTDLPPFPVDASIMEQVNTRLALARKLESLEHAQRKAKAQESWFKKAAQEAELYVDDSDEDDDSDEASERAMQDAKAKRDVKNMRMQLMQLLATPFISSDFSGKYPTKSGSLIMPIENRHNTGSISNTDNAALTVMKKESADYSNLVKTVKIKPSVDKKKIKKLKSLKKWKLKKQRKKEKAMKD
;
A
#
# COMPACT_ATOMS: atom_id res chain seq x y z
N SER A 1 3.10 -3.30 -17.23
CA SER A 1 3.97 -3.18 -16.04
C SER A 1 3.08 -2.98 -14.82
N ARG A 2 3.39 -3.61 -13.69
CA ARG A 2 2.75 -3.31 -12.39
C ARG A 2 3.66 -2.31 -11.69
N ALA A 3 3.21 -1.08 -11.52
CA ALA A 3 3.97 -0.04 -10.83
C ALA A 3 3.50 0.04 -9.37
N LEU A 4 4.44 -0.02 -8.43
CA LEU A 4 4.21 0.23 -7.02
C LEU A 4 4.87 1.57 -6.68
N MET A 5 4.13 2.44 -6.00
CA MET A 5 4.67 3.70 -5.49
C MET A 5 4.49 3.75 -3.97
N LEU A 6 5.56 4.10 -3.28
CA LEU A 6 5.57 4.41 -1.86
C LEU A 6 5.74 5.92 -1.73
N ALA A 7 4.82 6.57 -1.04
CA ALA A 7 4.85 8.02 -0.86
C ALA A 7 4.29 8.41 0.52
N THR A 8 4.82 9.51 1.05
CA THR A 8 4.25 10.21 2.21
C THR A 8 3.31 11.31 1.75
N ASP A 9 2.49 11.87 2.65
CA ASP A 9 1.56 12.97 2.33
C ASP A 9 2.26 14.21 1.77
N VAL A 10 3.53 14.43 2.13
CA VAL A 10 4.33 15.54 1.61
C VAL A 10 4.77 15.25 0.19
N ALA A 11 5.31 14.05 -0.06
CA ALA A 11 5.79 13.64 -1.39
C ALA A 11 4.65 13.52 -2.42
N ALA A 12 3.43 13.20 -1.97
CA ALA A 12 2.29 12.99 -2.86
C ALA A 12 1.60 14.30 -3.33
N ARG A 13 1.96 15.47 -2.80
CA ARG A 13 1.36 16.74 -3.20
C ARG A 13 1.85 17.17 -4.58
N GLY A 14 0.90 17.54 -5.45
CA GLY A 14 1.22 17.94 -6.82
C GLY A 14 1.50 16.78 -7.78
N LEU A 15 1.53 15.53 -7.28
CA LEU A 15 1.58 14.35 -8.13
C LEU A 15 0.17 13.99 -8.59
N ASP A 16 -0.05 14.12 -9.90
CA ASP A 16 -1.24 13.62 -10.57
C ASP A 16 -0.89 12.39 -11.40
N ILE A 17 -1.21 11.21 -10.86
CA ILE A 17 -0.97 9.94 -11.53
C ILE A 17 -2.33 9.41 -11.99
N PRO A 18 -2.56 9.29 -13.31
CA PRO A 18 -3.81 8.74 -13.82
C PRO A 18 -3.91 7.24 -13.52
N ASN A 19 -5.14 6.73 -13.41
CA ASN A 19 -5.44 5.29 -13.36
C ASN A 19 -4.88 4.52 -12.15
N ILE A 20 -4.83 5.15 -10.97
CA ILE A 20 -4.58 4.41 -9.73
C ILE A 20 -5.81 3.54 -9.42
N GLN A 21 -5.65 2.22 -9.44
CA GLN A 21 -6.71 1.26 -9.11
C GLN A 21 -6.78 0.95 -7.61
N HIS A 22 -5.63 0.95 -6.94
CA HIS A 22 -5.51 0.52 -5.55
C HIS A 22 -4.76 1.57 -4.73
N VAL A 23 -5.32 1.91 -3.57
CA VAL A 23 -4.68 2.73 -2.54
C VAL A 23 -4.58 1.90 -1.27
N ILE A 24 -3.37 1.79 -0.72
CA ILE A 24 -3.13 1.07 0.54
C ILE A 24 -2.64 2.09 1.56
N HIS A 25 -3.42 2.27 2.62
CA HIS A 25 -3.01 3.07 3.77
C HIS A 25 -2.20 2.18 4.71
N TYR A 26 -0.88 2.30 4.64
CA TYR A 26 0.03 1.54 5.51
C TYR A 26 -0.08 1.93 6.99
N GLN A 27 -0.42 3.20 7.25
CA GLN A 27 -0.68 3.74 8.59
C GLN A 27 -2.05 4.39 8.62
N THR A 28 -2.73 4.29 9.76
CA THR A 28 -4.06 4.88 9.93
C THR A 28 -4.00 6.42 9.80
N PRO A 29 -4.74 7.03 8.86
CA PRO A 29 -4.79 8.49 8.75
C PRO A 29 -5.29 9.13 10.05
N ARG A 30 -4.63 10.22 10.47
CA ARG A 30 -4.97 10.92 11.73
C ARG A 30 -6.24 11.76 11.62
N THR A 31 -6.62 12.18 10.41
CA THR A 31 -7.78 13.04 10.16
C THR A 31 -8.62 12.49 9.01
N ALA A 32 -9.92 12.79 9.05
CA ALA A 32 -10.86 12.49 7.97
C ALA A 32 -10.43 13.09 6.62
N GLU A 33 -9.93 14.31 6.63
CA GLU A 33 -9.46 15.01 5.43
C GLU A 33 -8.29 14.26 4.77
N SER A 34 -7.30 13.84 5.56
CA SER A 34 -6.18 13.04 5.04
C SER A 34 -6.65 11.70 4.48
N TYR A 35 -7.60 11.03 5.14
CA TYR A 35 -8.19 9.79 4.61
C TYR A 35 -8.85 10.01 3.25
N VAL A 36 -9.71 11.04 3.13
CA VAL A 36 -10.41 11.36 1.87
C VAL A 36 -9.42 11.75 0.76
N HIS A 37 -8.39 12.55 1.06
CA HIS A 37 -7.39 12.96 0.07
C HIS A 37 -6.52 11.81 -0.46
N ARG A 38 -6.18 10.84 0.40
CA ARG A 38 -5.45 9.63 0.04
C ARG A 38 -6.33 8.65 -0.73
N SER A 39 -7.53 8.35 -0.22
CA SER A 39 -8.47 7.44 -0.90
C SER A 39 -8.97 8.01 -2.23
N GLY A 40 -9.09 9.33 -2.35
CA GLY A 40 -9.42 10.02 -3.61
C GLY A 40 -8.34 9.97 -4.70
N ARG A 41 -7.23 9.25 -4.47
CA ARG A 41 -6.26 8.92 -5.52
C ARG A 41 -6.79 7.82 -6.44
N THR A 42 -7.63 6.91 -5.95
CA THR A 42 -8.30 5.88 -6.77
C THR A 42 -9.71 6.31 -7.19
N ALA A 43 -10.40 5.46 -7.97
CA ALA A 43 -11.79 5.63 -8.42
C ALA A 43 -12.08 6.96 -9.16
N ARG A 44 -11.12 7.42 -9.96
CA ARG A 44 -11.27 8.65 -10.77
C ARG A 44 -11.99 8.37 -12.08
N ALA A 45 -12.66 9.38 -12.64
CA ALA A 45 -13.40 9.27 -13.90
C ALA A 45 -14.43 8.11 -13.95
N CYS A 46 -15.16 7.91 -12.85
CA CYS A 46 -16.16 6.84 -12.69
C CYS A 46 -15.61 5.41 -12.82
N GLN A 47 -14.29 5.22 -12.68
CA GLN A 47 -13.69 3.90 -12.59
C GLN A 47 -13.86 3.32 -11.19
N GLU A 48 -13.89 1.99 -11.11
CA GLU A 48 -13.83 1.29 -9.83
C GLU A 48 -12.45 1.43 -9.19
N GLY A 49 -12.42 1.47 -7.86
CA GLY A 49 -11.19 1.63 -7.10
C GLY A 49 -11.29 0.96 -5.74
N LEU A 50 -10.16 0.45 -5.25
CA LEU A 50 -10.05 -0.17 -3.94
C LEU A 50 -9.17 0.68 -3.03
N SER A 51 -9.66 0.93 -1.82
CA SER A 51 -8.87 1.50 -0.73
C SER A 51 -8.81 0.49 0.42
N VAL A 52 -7.61 0.04 0.78
CA VAL A 52 -7.37 -0.86 1.91
C VAL A 52 -6.67 -0.09 3.03
N LEU A 53 -7.10 -0.31 4.26
CA LEU A 53 -6.51 0.27 5.46
C LEU A 53 -5.87 -0.84 6.30
N PHE A 54 -4.59 -0.71 6.60
CA PHE A 54 -3.94 -1.54 7.61
C PHE A 54 -4.10 -0.88 8.98
N ILE A 55 -4.61 -1.66 9.93
CA ILE A 55 -4.88 -1.22 11.29
C ILE A 55 -4.07 -2.11 12.22
N ASP A 56 -3.07 -1.53 12.87
CA ASP A 56 -2.38 -2.16 13.97
C ASP A 56 -3.26 -2.10 15.24
N PRO A 57 -3.20 -3.09 16.16
CA PRO A 57 -3.95 -3.06 17.41
C PRO A 57 -3.77 -1.75 18.22
N THR A 58 -2.60 -1.12 18.13
CA THR A 58 -2.32 0.16 18.79
C THR A 58 -3.04 1.35 18.15
N GLU A 59 -3.49 1.22 16.90
CA GLU A 59 -4.13 2.28 16.13
C GLU A 59 -5.66 2.21 16.11
N ILE A 60 -6.26 1.20 16.76
CA ILE A 60 -7.73 1.00 16.81
C ILE A 60 -8.45 2.27 17.31
N SER A 61 -7.90 2.94 18.32
CA SER A 61 -8.47 4.18 18.86
C SER A 61 -8.53 5.31 17.81
N LYS A 62 -7.48 5.45 17.00
CA LYS A 62 -7.42 6.44 15.91
C LYS A 62 -8.42 6.10 14.81
N TYR A 63 -8.52 4.83 14.47
CA TYR A 63 -9.49 4.33 13.49
C TYR A 63 -10.93 4.61 13.94
N ARG A 64 -11.28 4.36 15.21
CA ARG A 64 -12.62 4.69 15.75
C ARG A 64 -12.91 6.19 15.70
N GLN A 65 -11.93 7.03 16.06
CA GLN A 65 -12.06 8.48 15.92
C GLN A 65 -12.29 8.89 14.46
N LEU A 66 -11.55 8.29 13.53
CA LEU A 66 -11.71 8.51 12.10
C LEU A 66 -13.14 8.15 11.64
N CYS A 67 -13.65 6.97 11.99
CA CYS A 67 -15.02 6.55 11.65
C CYS A 67 -16.08 7.51 12.21
N ASN A 68 -15.91 7.97 13.45
CA ASN A 68 -16.80 8.96 14.07
C ASN A 68 -16.78 10.29 13.31
N THR A 69 -15.58 10.79 12.94
CA THR A 69 -15.45 12.04 12.17
C THR A 69 -15.98 11.93 10.75
N LEU A 70 -16.02 10.73 10.18
CA LEU A 70 -16.60 10.45 8.87
C LEU A 70 -18.11 10.14 8.95
N ASN A 71 -18.72 10.24 10.14
CA ASN A 71 -20.12 9.91 10.41
C ASN A 71 -20.54 8.51 9.91
N ARG A 72 -19.61 7.55 9.92
CA ARG A 72 -19.95 6.14 9.65
C ARG A 72 -20.38 5.45 10.93
N SER A 73 -21.59 4.89 10.91
CA SER A 73 -22.13 4.06 11.99
C SER A 73 -21.65 2.62 11.95
N THR A 74 -21.08 2.17 10.83
CA THR A 74 -20.62 0.79 10.61
C THR A 74 -19.13 0.74 10.34
N ASP A 75 -18.47 -0.27 10.89
CA ASP A 75 -17.07 -0.56 10.62
C ASP A 75 -16.85 -0.93 9.15
N LEU A 76 -15.61 -0.70 8.67
CA LEU A 76 -15.18 -1.20 7.38
C LEU A 76 -15.17 -2.73 7.38
N PRO A 77 -15.65 -3.38 6.29
CA PRO A 77 -15.58 -4.82 6.20
C PRO A 77 -14.11 -5.28 6.18
N PRO A 78 -13.78 -6.39 6.85
CA PRO A 78 -12.44 -6.95 6.80
C PRO A 78 -12.11 -7.36 5.36
N PHE A 79 -10.88 -7.10 4.94
CA PHE A 79 -10.40 -7.60 3.65
C PHE A 79 -10.24 -9.13 3.74
N PRO A 80 -10.81 -9.91 2.81
CA PRO A 80 -10.72 -11.36 2.86
C PRO A 80 -9.29 -11.81 2.54
N VAL A 81 -8.57 -12.25 3.56
CA VAL A 81 -7.21 -12.81 3.44
C VAL A 81 -7.30 -14.32 3.65
N ASP A 82 -6.76 -15.10 2.73
CA ASP A 82 -6.61 -16.53 2.90
C ASP A 82 -5.45 -16.83 3.87
N ALA A 83 -5.77 -17.49 4.98
CA ALA A 83 -4.81 -17.88 6.00
C ALA A 83 -3.77 -18.88 5.48
N SER A 84 -4.09 -19.69 4.47
CA SER A 84 -3.16 -20.65 3.88
C SER A 84 -1.97 -19.95 3.20
N ILE A 85 -2.22 -18.81 2.56
CA ILE A 85 -1.18 -18.00 1.92
C ILE A 85 -0.23 -17.41 2.98
N MET A 86 -0.76 -17.06 4.16
CA MET A 86 0.03 -16.44 5.23
C MET A 86 1.16 -17.35 5.73
N GLU A 87 0.98 -18.66 5.74
CA GLU A 87 2.04 -19.61 6.11
C GLU A 87 3.21 -19.56 5.11
N GLN A 88 2.91 -19.55 3.82
CA GLN A 88 3.90 -19.41 2.74
C GLN A 88 4.58 -18.03 2.76
N VAL A 89 3.84 -16.97 3.11
CA VAL A 89 4.41 -15.63 3.27
C VAL A 89 5.36 -15.58 4.48
N ASN A 90 4.96 -16.17 5.61
CA ASN A 90 5.75 -16.16 6.84
C ASN A 90 7.08 -16.92 6.68
N THR A 91 7.08 -18.05 5.98
CA THR A 91 8.33 -18.80 5.69
C THR A 91 9.30 -17.97 4.85
N ARG A 92 8.81 -17.32 3.79
CA ARG A 92 9.60 -16.39 2.95
C ARG A 92 10.11 -15.20 3.77
N LEU A 93 9.26 -14.61 4.59
CA LEU A 93 9.60 -13.45 5.42
C LEU A 93 10.63 -13.78 6.50
N ALA A 94 10.54 -14.96 7.12
CA ALA A 94 11.51 -15.43 8.10
C ALA A 94 12.90 -15.59 7.49
N LEU A 95 12.98 -16.15 6.26
CA LEU A 95 14.24 -16.25 5.53
C LEU A 95 14.78 -14.87 5.11
N ALA A 96 13.92 -13.99 4.60
CA ALA A 96 14.32 -12.64 4.22
C ALA A 96 14.87 -11.84 5.41
N ARG A 97 14.21 -11.90 6.58
CA ARG A 97 14.69 -11.25 7.82
C ARG A 97 16.01 -11.81 8.32
N LYS A 98 16.20 -13.13 8.27
CA LYS A 98 17.48 -13.77 8.61
C LYS A 98 18.59 -13.30 7.68
N LEU A 99 18.32 -13.25 6.38
CA LEU A 99 19.26 -12.78 5.37
C LEU A 99 19.63 -11.31 5.59
N GLU A 100 18.64 -10.44 5.81
CA GLU A 100 18.85 -9.02 6.10
C GLU A 100 19.72 -8.84 7.36
N SER A 101 19.44 -9.56 8.44
CA SER A 101 20.21 -9.48 9.68
C SER A 101 21.68 -9.89 9.47
N LEU A 102 21.92 -10.99 8.74
CA LEU A 102 23.28 -11.46 8.42
C LEU A 102 24.02 -10.49 7.49
N GLU A 103 23.36 -10.01 6.43
CA GLU A 103 23.94 -9.03 5.50
C GLU A 103 24.23 -7.71 6.22
N HIS A 104 23.35 -7.26 7.12
CA HIS A 104 23.54 -6.04 7.91
C HIS A 104 24.70 -6.18 8.89
N ALA A 105 24.85 -7.33 9.56
CA ALA A 105 25.98 -7.61 10.44
C ALA A 105 27.30 -7.60 9.67
N GLN A 106 27.37 -8.27 8.51
CA GLN A 106 28.55 -8.25 7.64
C GLN A 106 28.88 -6.84 7.12
N ARG A 107 27.87 -6.07 6.72
CA ARG A 107 28.06 -4.69 6.26
C ARG A 107 28.57 -3.80 7.38
N LYS A 108 28.07 -3.99 8.61
CA LYS A 108 28.53 -3.25 9.79
C LYS A 108 29.99 -3.59 10.12
N ALA A 109 30.37 -4.86 10.14
CA ALA A 109 31.75 -5.29 10.40
C ALA A 109 32.73 -4.68 9.38
N LYS A 110 32.43 -4.79 8.08
CA LYS A 110 33.24 -4.19 7.02
C LYS A 110 33.31 -2.66 7.10
N ALA A 111 32.20 -2.01 7.46
CA ALA A 111 32.18 -0.57 7.63
C ALA A 111 33.03 -0.12 8.82
N GLN A 112 33.03 -0.88 9.93
CA GLN A 112 33.90 -0.62 11.08
C GLN A 112 35.38 -0.83 10.74
N GLU A 113 35.71 -1.92 10.04
CA GLU A 113 37.07 -2.19 9.59
C GLU A 113 37.58 -1.11 8.61
N SER A 114 36.77 -0.75 7.61
CA SER A 114 37.09 0.32 6.67
C SER A 114 37.21 1.69 7.35
N TRP A 115 36.35 1.97 8.34
CA TRP A 115 36.44 3.19 9.14
C TRP A 115 37.70 3.21 10.00
N PHE A 116 38.04 2.10 10.65
CA PHE A 116 39.23 1.96 11.49
C PHE A 116 40.52 2.14 10.69
N LYS A 117 40.64 1.46 9.54
CA LYS A 117 41.79 1.61 8.62
C LYS A 117 41.96 3.07 8.17
N LYS A 118 40.86 3.74 7.83
CA LYS A 118 40.89 5.15 7.44
C LYS A 118 41.31 6.08 8.58
N ALA A 119 40.79 5.84 9.79
CA ALA A 119 41.10 6.65 10.97
C ALA A 119 42.57 6.50 11.40
N ALA A 120 43.12 5.29 11.32
CA ALA A 120 44.53 5.05 11.61
C ALA A 120 45.45 5.74 10.60
N GLN A 121 45.11 5.67 9.30
CA GLN A 121 45.83 6.38 8.24
C GLN A 121 45.82 7.90 8.45
N GLU A 122 44.67 8.47 8.85
CA GLU A 122 44.54 9.90 9.14
C GLU A 122 45.32 10.32 10.40
N ALA A 123 45.46 9.43 11.38
CA ALA A 123 46.24 9.64 12.58
C ALA A 123 47.75 9.40 12.39
N GLU A 124 48.20 9.08 11.15
CA GLU A 124 49.57 8.65 10.83
C GLU A 124 50.07 7.49 11.71
N LEU A 125 49.13 6.71 12.26
CA LEU A 125 49.44 5.50 12.99
C LEU A 125 49.76 4.42 11.97
N TYR A 126 50.97 3.86 12.06
CA TYR A 126 51.27 2.59 11.43
C TYR A 126 50.35 1.53 12.05
N VAL A 127 49.33 1.12 11.31
CA VAL A 127 48.68 -0.16 11.54
C VAL A 127 49.74 -1.17 11.15
N ASP A 128 50.26 -1.87 12.14
CA ASP A 128 51.16 -2.98 11.88
C ASP A 128 50.34 -4.07 11.18
N ASP A 129 50.40 -4.12 9.85
CA ASP A 129 49.82 -5.20 9.05
C ASP A 129 50.57 -6.53 9.28
N SER A 130 51.46 -6.61 10.29
CA SER A 130 52.09 -7.85 10.76
C SER A 130 51.09 -8.90 11.28
N ASP A 131 49.80 -8.54 11.43
CA ASP A 131 48.70 -9.50 11.62
C ASP A 131 48.17 -10.10 10.30
N GLU A 132 48.66 -9.68 9.12
CA GLU A 132 48.27 -10.26 7.81
C GLU A 132 49.04 -11.54 7.45
N ASP A 133 50.19 -11.81 8.10
CA ASP A 133 51.03 -13.00 7.88
C ASP A 133 51.40 -13.73 9.20
N ASP A 134 50.62 -13.57 10.27
CA ASP A 134 50.76 -14.44 11.44
C ASP A 134 50.11 -15.80 11.10
N ASP A 135 50.95 -16.82 10.83
CA ASP A 135 50.61 -18.24 10.66
C ASP A 135 50.02 -18.85 11.96
N SER A 136 49.25 -18.09 12.73
CA SER A 136 48.55 -18.53 13.91
C SER A 136 47.19 -19.13 13.54
N ASP A 137 46.83 -20.23 14.20
CA ASP A 137 45.58 -20.97 13.96
C ASP A 137 44.33 -20.07 14.03
N GLU A 138 44.38 -18.97 14.79
CA GLU A 138 43.28 -18.01 14.94
C GLU A 138 42.96 -17.22 13.66
N ALA A 139 43.95 -16.82 12.87
CA ALA A 139 43.74 -16.06 11.63
C ALA A 139 43.08 -16.95 10.56
N SER A 140 43.54 -18.21 10.46
CA SER A 140 42.96 -19.24 9.60
C SER A 140 41.51 -19.57 9.98
N GLU A 141 41.20 -19.66 11.28
CA GLU A 141 39.84 -19.88 11.77
C GLU A 141 38.90 -18.71 11.42
N ARG A 142 39.35 -17.45 11.58
CA ARG A 142 38.57 -16.26 11.22
C ARG A 142 38.28 -16.21 9.71
N ALA A 143 39.27 -16.46 8.87
CA ALA A 143 39.10 -16.53 7.42
C ALA A 143 38.14 -17.66 7.01
N MET A 144 38.21 -18.81 7.67
CA MET A 144 37.32 -19.94 7.42
C MET A 144 35.87 -19.64 7.85
N GLN A 145 35.68 -18.96 8.98
CA GLN A 145 34.36 -18.51 9.47
C GLN A 145 33.73 -17.48 8.53
N ASP A 146 34.52 -16.53 8.02
CA ASP A 146 34.06 -15.53 7.05
C ASP A 146 33.68 -16.16 5.70
N ALA A 147 34.48 -17.10 5.22
CA ALA A 147 34.17 -17.86 4.00
C ALA A 147 32.89 -18.68 4.16
N LYS A 148 32.70 -19.31 5.33
CA LYS A 148 31.47 -20.04 5.68
C LYS A 148 30.26 -19.12 5.73
N ALA A 149 30.35 -17.98 6.41
CA ALA A 149 29.27 -17.00 6.50
C ALA A 149 28.86 -16.46 5.11
N LYS A 150 29.83 -16.20 4.21
CA LYS A 150 29.56 -15.81 2.82
C LYS A 150 28.85 -16.92 2.03
N ARG A 151 29.24 -18.18 2.20
CA ARG A 151 28.56 -19.34 1.59
C ARG A 151 27.13 -19.48 2.11
N ASP A 152 26.92 -19.32 3.41
CA ASP A 152 25.60 -19.43 4.04
C ASP A 152 24.64 -18.34 3.55
N VAL A 153 25.11 -17.08 3.47
CA VAL A 153 24.33 -15.97 2.88
C VAL A 153 23.96 -16.27 1.44
N LYS A 154 24.90 -16.78 0.63
CA LYS A 154 24.64 -17.17 -0.76
C LYS A 154 23.59 -18.28 -0.85
N ASN A 155 23.70 -19.30 -0.01
CA ASN A 155 22.76 -20.42 0.04
C ASN A 155 21.35 -19.96 0.43
N MET A 156 21.23 -19.15 1.48
CA MET A 156 19.93 -18.58 1.91
C MET A 156 19.33 -17.68 0.85
N ARG A 157 20.14 -16.89 0.16
CA ARG A 157 19.68 -16.05 -0.96
C ARG A 157 19.14 -16.89 -2.12
N MET A 158 19.82 -17.98 -2.47
CA MET A 158 19.31 -18.91 -3.50
C MET A 158 17.98 -19.56 -3.08
N GLN A 159 17.88 -20.02 -1.84
CA GLN A 159 16.62 -20.56 -1.30
C GLN A 159 15.49 -19.53 -1.34
N LEU A 160 15.76 -18.29 -0.93
CA LEU A 160 14.77 -17.22 -0.99
C LEU A 160 14.35 -16.93 -2.44
N MET A 161 15.30 -16.86 -3.38
CA MET A 161 14.98 -16.66 -4.80
C MET A 161 14.12 -17.79 -5.36
N GLN A 162 14.42 -19.04 -5.00
CA GLN A 162 13.59 -20.19 -5.38
C GLN A 162 12.17 -20.08 -4.83
N LEU A 163 12.02 -19.69 -3.56
CA LEU A 163 10.69 -19.49 -2.96
C LEU A 163 9.95 -18.28 -3.55
N LEU A 164 10.64 -17.22 -3.95
CA LEU A 164 10.02 -16.08 -4.62
C LEU A 164 9.57 -16.42 -6.05
N ALA A 165 10.23 -17.38 -6.69
CA ALA A 165 9.83 -17.88 -8.00
C ALA A 165 8.59 -18.79 -7.95
N THR A 166 8.31 -19.45 -6.81
CA THR A 166 7.11 -20.29 -6.69
C THR A 166 5.85 -19.43 -6.46
N PRO A 167 4.77 -19.64 -7.24
CA PRO A 167 3.51 -18.94 -7.01
C PRO A 167 2.86 -19.38 -5.69
N PHE A 168 1.99 -18.54 -5.14
CA PHE A 168 1.24 -18.90 -3.94
C PHE A 168 0.13 -19.90 -4.30
N ILE A 169 -0.02 -20.90 -3.45
CA ILE A 169 -1.03 -21.95 -3.61
C ILE A 169 -2.08 -21.76 -2.49
N SER A 170 -3.35 -21.58 -2.84
CA SER A 170 -4.45 -21.55 -1.87
C SER A 170 -4.75 -22.96 -1.35
N SER A 171 -5.35 -23.07 -0.16
CA SER A 171 -5.69 -24.38 0.46
C SER A 171 -6.61 -25.25 -0.39
N ASP A 172 -7.40 -24.61 -1.24
CA ASP A 172 -8.40 -25.29 -2.09
C ASP A 172 -7.78 -25.91 -3.34
N PHE A 173 -6.49 -25.65 -3.61
CA PHE A 173 -5.77 -26.23 -4.73
C PHE A 173 -5.16 -27.59 -4.36
N SER A 174 -5.75 -28.68 -4.85
CA SER A 174 -5.14 -30.00 -4.78
C SER A 174 -4.34 -30.30 -6.05
N GLY A 175 -3.01 -30.28 -5.95
CA GLY A 175 -2.14 -30.60 -7.09
C GLY A 175 -2.27 -32.03 -7.64
N LYS A 176 -2.85 -32.96 -6.85
CA LYS A 176 -3.15 -34.34 -7.30
C LYS A 176 -4.51 -34.45 -8.01
N TYR A 177 -5.46 -33.58 -7.65
CA TYR A 177 -6.81 -33.58 -8.20
C TYR A 177 -7.25 -32.13 -8.44
N PRO A 178 -6.76 -31.51 -9.53
CA PRO A 178 -6.97 -30.08 -9.79
C PRO A 178 -8.46 -29.70 -9.97
N THR A 179 -9.36 -30.67 -10.11
CA THR A 179 -10.82 -30.48 -10.24
C THR A 179 -11.63 -30.98 -9.04
N LYS A 180 -11.01 -31.40 -7.93
CA LYS A 180 -11.75 -31.99 -6.79
C LYS A 180 -12.78 -31.04 -6.15
N SER A 181 -12.57 -29.74 -6.26
CA SER A 181 -13.47 -28.68 -5.80
C SER A 181 -14.53 -28.26 -6.84
N GLY A 182 -14.65 -28.98 -7.97
CA GLY A 182 -15.66 -28.72 -9.01
C GLY A 182 -15.28 -27.67 -10.05
N SER A 183 -14.13 -27.00 -9.92
CA SER A 183 -13.53 -26.14 -10.95
C SER A 183 -12.01 -26.18 -10.88
N LEU A 184 -11.33 -26.02 -12.02
CA LEU A 184 -9.87 -25.90 -12.06
C LEU A 184 -9.47 -24.61 -11.36
N ILE A 185 -9.04 -24.75 -10.11
CA ILE A 185 -8.35 -23.67 -9.39
C ILE A 185 -6.93 -23.70 -9.93
N MET A 186 -6.48 -22.65 -10.60
CA MET A 186 -5.05 -22.50 -10.87
C MET A 186 -4.39 -22.01 -9.57
N PRO A 187 -3.12 -22.35 -9.28
CA PRO A 187 -2.33 -21.58 -8.32
C PRO A 187 -2.50 -20.10 -8.62
N ILE A 188 -2.36 -19.21 -7.63
CA ILE A 188 -2.43 -17.76 -7.86
C ILE A 188 -1.25 -17.41 -8.77
N GLU A 189 -1.46 -17.59 -10.08
CA GLU A 189 -0.59 -17.13 -11.09
C GLU A 189 -0.67 -15.63 -11.00
N ASN A 190 0.48 -14.98 -11.05
CA ASN A 190 0.59 -13.53 -11.07
C ASN A 190 0.03 -12.94 -12.40
N ARG A 191 -0.93 -13.62 -13.05
CA ARG A 191 -1.47 -13.30 -14.37
C ARG A 191 -2.63 -12.32 -14.30
N HIS A 192 -2.58 -11.50 -15.32
CA HIS A 192 -3.42 -10.38 -15.66
C HIS A 192 -4.92 -10.68 -15.61
N ASN A 193 -5.65 -9.64 -15.20
CA ASN A 193 -7.06 -9.44 -15.44
C ASN A 193 -7.39 -9.60 -16.95
N THR A 194 -7.77 -10.81 -17.36
CA THR A 194 -8.53 -11.06 -18.59
C THR A 194 -9.56 -12.15 -18.28
N GLY A 195 -10.83 -11.84 -18.52
CA GLY A 195 -12.00 -12.54 -17.98
C GLY A 195 -11.97 -14.07 -18.08
N SER A 196 -12.07 -14.70 -16.92
CA SER A 196 -12.73 -15.99 -16.68
C SER A 196 -12.82 -16.13 -15.16
N ILE A 197 -13.93 -15.65 -14.61
CA ILE A 197 -14.21 -15.62 -13.17
C ILE A 197 -14.62 -17.03 -12.75
N SER A 198 -13.76 -17.72 -11.99
CA SER A 198 -14.19 -18.88 -11.19
C SER A 198 -14.84 -18.39 -9.90
N ASN A 199 -15.85 -19.13 -9.43
CA ASN A 199 -16.86 -18.68 -8.46
C ASN A 199 -16.36 -18.44 -7.01
N THR A 200 -15.10 -18.65 -6.70
CA THR A 200 -14.56 -18.59 -5.32
C THR A 200 -13.80 -17.30 -4.99
N ASP A 201 -13.38 -16.52 -6.00
CA ASP A 201 -12.72 -15.21 -5.80
C ASP A 201 -13.70 -14.08 -5.43
N ASN A 202 -14.95 -14.45 -5.21
CA ASN A 202 -16.05 -13.54 -5.01
C ASN A 202 -16.07 -12.89 -3.62
N ALA A 203 -15.21 -13.20 -2.64
CA ALA A 203 -15.33 -12.56 -1.33
C ALA A 203 -15.06 -11.05 -1.40
N ALA A 204 -13.93 -10.62 -1.99
CA ALA A 204 -13.59 -9.20 -2.11
C ALA A 204 -14.50 -8.50 -3.12
N LEU A 205 -14.77 -9.13 -4.27
CA LEU A 205 -15.68 -8.59 -5.28
C LEU A 205 -17.14 -8.55 -4.81
N THR A 206 -17.58 -9.48 -3.96
CA THR A 206 -18.92 -9.45 -3.33
C THR A 206 -18.97 -8.40 -2.24
N VAL A 207 -17.92 -8.24 -1.43
CA VAL A 207 -17.84 -7.12 -0.48
C VAL A 207 -17.87 -5.79 -1.25
N MET A 208 -17.12 -5.66 -2.34
CA MET A 208 -17.13 -4.47 -3.20
C MET A 208 -18.49 -4.25 -3.89
N LYS A 209 -19.11 -5.29 -4.46
CA LYS A 209 -20.42 -5.20 -5.13
C LYS A 209 -21.52 -4.90 -4.11
N LYS A 210 -21.52 -5.57 -2.96
CA LYS A 210 -22.45 -5.33 -1.84
C LYS A 210 -22.29 -3.92 -1.32
N GLU A 211 -21.07 -3.46 -1.06
CA GLU A 211 -20.82 -2.08 -0.64
C GLU A 211 -21.24 -1.08 -1.73
N SER A 212 -20.89 -1.27 -3.00
CA SER A 212 -21.32 -0.38 -4.09
C SER A 212 -22.85 -0.30 -4.20
N ALA A 213 -23.54 -1.42 -4.00
CA ALA A 213 -24.99 -1.49 -3.96
C ALA A 213 -25.55 -0.78 -2.71
N ASP A 214 -24.96 -1.00 -1.54
CA ASP A 214 -25.34 -0.38 -0.26
C ASP A 214 -25.08 1.14 -0.28
N TYR A 215 -23.97 1.62 -0.85
CA TYR A 215 -23.73 3.06 -1.08
C TYR A 215 -24.71 3.63 -2.11
N SER A 216 -25.04 2.92 -3.19
CA SER A 216 -26.04 3.39 -4.16
C SER A 216 -27.44 3.51 -3.52
N ASN A 217 -27.78 2.58 -2.62
CA ASN A 217 -29.04 2.57 -1.90
C ASN A 217 -29.05 3.60 -0.77
N LEU A 218 -27.93 3.81 -0.09
CA LEU A 218 -27.75 4.87 0.91
C LEU A 218 -27.81 6.26 0.26
N VAL A 219 -27.22 6.47 -0.92
CA VAL A 219 -27.33 7.73 -1.67
C VAL A 219 -28.75 7.97 -2.20
N LYS A 220 -29.49 6.91 -2.55
CA LYS A 220 -30.92 7.02 -2.93
C LYS A 220 -31.85 7.32 -1.75
N THR A 221 -31.53 6.80 -0.56
CA THR A 221 -32.35 6.95 0.67
C THR A 221 -31.98 8.22 1.45
N VAL A 222 -30.70 8.58 1.49
CA VAL A 222 -30.22 9.88 1.92
C VAL A 222 -30.53 10.88 0.81
N LYS A 223 -31.77 11.38 0.78
CA LYS A 223 -32.08 12.65 0.12
C LYS A 223 -31.26 13.73 0.82
N ILE A 224 -30.02 13.94 0.37
CA ILE A 224 -29.24 15.13 0.69
C ILE A 224 -30.05 16.29 0.09
N LYS A 225 -30.97 16.85 0.88
CA LYS A 225 -31.56 18.14 0.57
C LYS A 225 -30.37 19.10 0.64
N PRO A 226 -29.93 19.70 -0.48
CA PRO A 226 -28.89 20.70 -0.38
C PRO A 226 -29.45 21.77 0.57
N SER A 227 -28.71 22.06 1.64
CA SER A 227 -29.04 23.14 2.57
C SER A 227 -28.83 24.46 1.83
N VAL A 228 -29.78 24.78 0.94
CA VAL A 228 -29.77 26.03 0.19
C VAL A 228 -30.79 26.92 0.85
N ASP A 229 -30.27 27.96 1.48
CA ASP A 229 -31.02 28.95 2.22
C ASP A 229 -31.97 29.70 1.26
N LYS A 230 -33.24 29.24 1.19
CA LYS A 230 -34.24 29.67 0.18
C LYS A 230 -34.47 31.18 0.19
N LYS A 231 -34.26 31.84 1.34
CA LYS A 231 -34.33 33.30 1.48
C LYS A 231 -33.23 33.99 0.67
N LYS A 232 -32.00 33.46 0.67
CA LYS A 232 -30.84 33.99 -0.06
C LYS A 232 -31.03 33.87 -1.57
N ILE A 233 -31.59 32.75 -2.06
CA ILE A 233 -31.93 32.57 -3.48
C ILE A 233 -33.02 33.53 -3.93
N LYS A 234 -34.11 33.70 -3.15
CA LYS A 234 -35.18 34.65 -3.49
C LYS A 234 -34.62 36.09 -3.58
N LYS A 235 -33.74 36.47 -2.66
CA LYS A 235 -33.07 37.78 -2.66
C LYS A 235 -32.20 37.96 -3.90
N LEU A 236 -31.40 36.96 -4.28
CA LEU A 236 -30.57 36.96 -5.49
C LEU A 236 -31.39 37.02 -6.79
N LYS A 237 -32.50 36.28 -6.87
CA LYS A 237 -33.42 36.33 -8.04
C LYS A 237 -34.09 37.68 -8.17
N SER A 238 -34.53 38.28 -7.06
CA SER A 238 -35.09 39.63 -7.04
C SER A 238 -34.06 40.67 -7.50
N LEU A 239 -32.83 40.60 -7.00
CA LEU A 239 -31.72 41.48 -7.39
C LEU A 239 -31.38 41.35 -8.88
N LYS A 240 -31.32 40.12 -9.42
CA LYS A 240 -31.10 39.90 -10.86
C LYS A 240 -32.23 40.48 -11.70
N LYS A 241 -33.49 40.29 -11.30
CA LYS A 241 -34.67 40.84 -12.01
C LYS A 241 -34.66 42.37 -12.01
N TRP A 242 -34.29 42.99 -10.88
CA TRP A 242 -34.15 44.44 -10.78
C TRP A 242 -33.02 44.98 -11.66
N LYS A 243 -31.83 44.34 -11.64
CA LYS A 243 -30.70 44.72 -12.50
C LYS A 243 -31.05 44.63 -13.98
N LEU A 244 -31.71 43.55 -14.40
CA LEU A 244 -32.13 43.36 -15.79
C LEU A 244 -33.17 44.40 -16.23
N LYS A 245 -34.13 44.75 -15.35
CA LYS A 245 -35.12 45.80 -15.63
C LYS A 245 -34.47 47.18 -15.74
N LYS A 246 -33.45 47.46 -14.92
CA LYS A 246 -32.68 48.71 -14.97
C LYS A 246 -31.85 48.80 -16.26
N GLN A 247 -31.27 47.69 -16.70
CA GLN A 247 -30.49 47.62 -17.94
C GLN A 247 -31.36 47.82 -19.18
N ARG A 248 -32.53 47.16 -19.25
CA ARG A 248 -33.50 47.38 -20.35
C ARG A 248 -34.06 48.80 -20.39
N LYS A 249 -34.25 49.46 -19.22
CA LYS A 249 -34.62 50.88 -19.18
C LYS A 249 -33.52 51.79 -19.72
N LYS A 250 -32.25 51.51 -19.38
CA LYS A 250 -31.10 52.24 -19.93
C LYS A 250 -30.94 52.04 -21.44
N GLU A 251 -31.13 50.81 -21.93
CA GLU A 251 -31.09 50.52 -23.37
C GLU A 251 -32.22 51.20 -24.15
N LYS A 252 -33.41 51.33 -23.55
CA LYS A 252 -34.53 52.04 -24.16
C LYS A 252 -34.27 53.55 -24.25
N ALA A 253 -33.74 54.14 -23.18
CA ALA A 253 -33.40 55.57 -23.12
C ALA A 253 -32.16 55.97 -23.96
N MET A 254 -31.45 55.00 -24.55
CA MET A 254 -30.33 55.24 -25.49
C MET A 254 -30.74 55.08 -26.97
N LYS A 255 -31.98 54.66 -27.22
CA LYS A 255 -32.54 54.44 -28.57
C LYS A 255 -33.58 55.48 -28.98
N ASP A 256 -33.96 56.35 -28.06
CA ASP A 256 -34.75 57.57 -28.28
C ASP A 256 -33.79 58.77 -28.24
#